data_AF-A0A4R3KFA7-F1
#
_entry.id   AF-A0A4R3KFA7-F1
#
_cell.length_a   1.000
_cell.length_b   1.000
_cell.length_c   1.000
_cell.angle_alpha   90.00
_cell.angle_beta   90.00
_cell.angle_gamma   90.00
#
_symmetry.space_group_name_H-M   'P 1'
#
loop_
_entity.id
_entity.type
_entity.pdbx_description
1 polymer ?
#
loop_
_entity_poly.entity_id
_entity_poly.type
_entity_poly.pdbx_seq_one_letter_code
_entity_poly.pdbx_strand_id
1 'polypeptide(L)'
;MKNFITTNIKIYLSMQYRLNRSRFILAHVYLFAGCLLLAALALPFTLPSFVSSWFHMGGTIPNSATDVLTTVLPPDKGYSIGLGFILANYLNSFFSWSILFFAASICLSISRLYDLEKDYRLLLLYAVPFANIIFFLYLCLKKGSESINKYGIPVNKLSDSALLATPGYHLQEPINTSYPATLFEQIFSWEGRLNRLRYFLRNIGLISICILAIAILTVALIFFAGIGVIFQLAVDISDITVGISFITFLLLVANVFFFASIAVTLILLFWKIRRWHDLSHSGFYVLLTEAPYYLLTCVLPSFSDNIISTGDNILLLLITIVTFVWMVCANLYLLLIKGTSGENKYGKDPIPVYEPEKQAF
;
A
#
# COMPACT_ATOMS: atom_id res chain seq x y z
N MET A 1 19.71 -7.12 -21.71
CA MET A 1 18.43 -7.19 -20.96
C MET A 1 18.63 -7.10 -19.44
N LYS A 2 19.42 -7.99 -18.80
CA LYS A 2 19.72 -7.94 -17.35
C LYS A 2 20.23 -6.56 -16.89
N ASN A 3 21.29 -6.03 -17.51
CA ASN A 3 21.82 -4.70 -17.18
C ASN A 3 20.80 -3.57 -17.40
N PHE A 4 20.02 -3.62 -18.48
CA PHE A 4 18.97 -2.64 -18.75
C PHE A 4 17.92 -2.64 -17.63
N ILE A 5 17.47 -3.82 -17.19
CA ILE A 5 16.50 -3.98 -16.11
C ILE A 5 17.10 -3.50 -14.78
N THR A 6 18.29 -3.96 -14.38
CA THR A 6 18.89 -3.56 -13.09
C THR A 6 19.25 -2.08 -13.01
N THR A 7 19.74 -1.48 -14.10
CA THR A 7 20.14 -0.06 -14.12
C THR A 7 18.91 0.84 -14.14
N ASN A 8 17.92 0.54 -14.98
CA ASN A 8 16.71 1.34 -15.06
C ASN A 8 15.86 1.21 -13.80
N ILE A 9 15.66 -0.01 -13.27
CA ILE A 9 14.91 -0.19 -12.02
C ILE A 9 15.57 0.57 -10.86
N LYS A 10 16.90 0.56 -10.75
CA LYS A 10 17.60 1.34 -9.71
C LYS A 10 17.43 2.86 -9.88
N ILE A 11 17.46 3.36 -11.12
CA ILE A 11 17.26 4.78 -11.41
C ILE A 11 15.81 5.19 -11.16
N TYR A 12 14.85 4.39 -11.60
CA TYR A 12 13.42 4.65 -11.42
C TYR A 12 12.96 4.51 -9.97
N LEU A 13 13.56 3.59 -9.19
CA LEU A 13 13.17 3.34 -7.80
C LEU A 13 14.02 4.08 -6.76
N SER A 14 15.02 4.86 -7.19
CA SER A 14 15.78 5.72 -6.30
C SER A 14 15.03 7.02 -6.04
N MET A 15 14.46 7.14 -4.83
CA MET A 15 13.85 8.38 -4.31
C MET A 15 14.84 9.56 -4.22
N GLN A 16 16.14 9.30 -4.42
CA GLN A 16 17.19 10.30 -4.24
C GLN A 16 17.49 11.09 -5.52
N TYR A 17 16.88 10.73 -6.65
CA TYR A 17 17.06 11.44 -7.91
C TYR A 17 15.78 12.18 -8.31
N ARG A 18 15.99 13.30 -9.00
CA ARG A 18 14.93 13.97 -9.77
C ARG A 18 14.46 13.01 -10.87
N LEU A 19 13.19 13.03 -11.26
CA LEU A 19 12.71 12.25 -12.40
C LEU A 19 12.06 13.19 -13.41
N ASN A 20 12.59 13.21 -14.64
CA ASN A 20 12.01 14.04 -15.71
C ASN A 20 10.65 13.47 -16.15
N ARG A 21 9.82 14.27 -16.82
CA ARG A 21 8.45 13.88 -17.23
C ARG A 21 8.41 12.61 -18.07
N SER A 22 9.32 12.44 -19.02
CA SER A 22 9.31 11.30 -19.96
C SER A 22 9.63 10.00 -19.22
N ARG A 23 10.63 10.05 -18.33
CA ARG A 23 11.00 8.94 -17.44
C ARG A 23 9.87 8.63 -16.46
N PHE A 24 9.21 9.64 -15.89
CA PHE A 24 8.07 9.46 -14.99
C PHE A 24 6.89 8.76 -15.66
N ILE A 25 6.49 9.20 -16.86
CA ILE A 25 5.41 8.59 -17.62
C ILE A 25 5.77 7.16 -17.99
N LEU A 26 6.98 6.93 -18.51
CA LEU A 26 7.43 5.60 -18.91
C LEU A 26 7.44 4.62 -17.72
N ALA A 27 7.89 5.08 -16.55
CA ALA A 27 7.86 4.29 -15.32
C ALA A 27 6.42 3.92 -14.91
N HIS A 28 5.47 4.85 -15.00
CA HIS A 28 4.06 4.56 -14.71
C HIS A 28 3.42 3.63 -15.73
N VAL A 29 3.80 3.72 -17.01
CA VAL A 29 3.38 2.76 -18.04
C VAL A 29 3.91 1.37 -17.71
N TYR A 30 5.18 1.24 -17.27
CA TYR A 30 5.72 -0.04 -16.82
C TYR A 30 5.05 -0.58 -15.57
N LEU A 31 4.76 0.28 -14.58
CA LEU A 31 4.00 -0.11 -13.39
C LEU A 31 2.61 -0.62 -13.79
N PHE A 32 1.90 0.11 -14.64
CA PHE A 32 0.57 -0.27 -15.11
C PHE A 32 0.57 -1.58 -15.93
N ALA A 33 1.54 -1.74 -16.84
CA ALA A 33 1.72 -3.00 -17.57
C ALA A 33 2.06 -4.16 -16.63
N GLY A 34 2.86 -3.91 -15.60
CA GLY A 34 3.12 -4.87 -14.52
C GLY A 34 1.85 -5.25 -13.76
N CYS A 35 1.00 -4.29 -13.40
CA CYS A 35 -0.31 -4.54 -12.79
C CYS A 35 -1.15 -5.47 -13.66
N LEU A 36 -1.29 -5.13 -14.95
CA LEU A 36 -2.11 -5.89 -15.88
C LEU A 36 -1.59 -7.31 -16.08
N LEU A 37 -0.28 -7.48 -16.21
CA LEU A 37 0.35 -8.79 -16.34
C LEU A 37 0.14 -9.64 -15.09
N LEU A 38 0.28 -9.07 -13.89
CA LEU A 38 0.06 -9.78 -12.64
C LEU A 38 -1.41 -10.10 -12.41
N ALA A 39 -2.33 -9.20 -12.76
CA ALA A 39 -3.76 -9.47 -12.74
C ALA A 39 -4.14 -10.59 -13.72
N ALA A 40 -3.55 -10.61 -14.92
CA ALA A 40 -3.74 -11.68 -15.90
C ALA A 40 -3.15 -13.02 -15.43
N LEU A 41 -2.01 -13.00 -14.73
CA LEU A 41 -1.41 -14.19 -14.12
C LEU A 41 -2.20 -14.69 -12.90
N ALA A 42 -2.97 -13.83 -12.23
CA ALA A 42 -3.85 -14.23 -11.13
C ALA A 42 -5.15 -14.89 -11.62
N LEU A 43 -5.58 -14.59 -12.86
CA LEU A 43 -6.83 -15.08 -13.46
C LEU A 43 -6.98 -16.62 -13.41
N PRO A 44 -5.95 -17.43 -13.74
CA PRO A 44 -6.02 -18.89 -13.67
C PRO A 44 -6.11 -19.44 -12.25
N PHE A 45 -5.78 -18.67 -11.21
CA PHE A 45 -5.89 -19.11 -9.81
C PHE A 45 -7.27 -18.81 -9.24
N THR A 46 -8.01 -17.84 -9.78
CA THR A 46 -9.35 -17.46 -9.32
C THR A 46 -10.50 -18.19 -10.04
N LEU A 47 -10.27 -18.70 -11.25
CA LEU A 47 -11.27 -19.42 -12.06
C LEU A 47 -11.54 -20.90 -11.66
N PRO A 48 -10.57 -21.71 -11.18
CA PRO A 48 -10.76 -23.15 -10.99
C PRO A 48 -11.82 -23.53 -9.94
N SER A 49 -12.01 -22.68 -8.92
CA SER A 49 -13.01 -22.89 -7.86
C SER A 49 -14.45 -22.80 -8.37
N PHE A 50 -14.70 -22.04 -9.45
CA PHE A 50 -16.01 -21.99 -10.10
C PHE A 50 -16.22 -23.15 -11.06
N VAL A 51 -15.22 -23.49 -11.89
CA VAL A 51 -15.35 -24.58 -12.88
C VAL A 51 -15.52 -25.93 -12.20
N SER A 52 -14.80 -26.20 -11.11
CA SER A 52 -14.97 -27.42 -10.30
C SER A 52 -16.37 -27.49 -9.66
N SER A 53 -16.86 -26.40 -9.07
CA SER A 53 -18.21 -26.32 -8.51
C SER A 53 -19.30 -26.45 -9.58
N TRP A 54 -19.07 -25.92 -10.79
CA TRP A 54 -19.96 -26.03 -11.95
C TRP A 54 -20.08 -27.47 -12.47
N PHE A 55 -18.94 -28.19 -12.59
CA PHE A 55 -18.96 -29.58 -13.06
C PHE A 55 -19.58 -30.53 -12.02
N HIS A 56 -19.43 -30.26 -10.72
CA HIS A 56 -20.07 -31.06 -9.67
C HIS A 56 -21.58 -30.79 -9.51
N MET A 57 -22.12 -29.68 -10.02
CA MET A 57 -23.57 -29.45 -10.12
C MET A 57 -24.25 -30.28 -11.23
N GLY A 58 -23.48 -30.97 -12.08
CA GLY A 58 -23.97 -31.74 -13.23
C GLY A 58 -24.32 -33.21 -12.97
N GLY A 59 -24.18 -33.72 -11.74
CA GLY A 59 -24.60 -35.07 -11.41
C GLY A 59 -23.95 -35.59 -10.13
N THR A 60 -24.79 -36.17 -9.28
CA THR A 60 -24.52 -36.83 -7.99
C THR A 60 -24.53 -35.92 -6.74
N ILE A 61 -25.63 -36.03 -5.99
CA ILE A 61 -25.74 -35.85 -4.53
C ILE A 61 -24.67 -36.79 -3.91
N PRO A 62 -23.77 -36.42 -2.95
CA PRO A 62 -24.21 -36.03 -1.59
C PRO A 62 -23.21 -35.30 -0.61
N ASN A 63 -23.72 -34.93 0.58
CA ASN A 63 -23.07 -34.93 1.91
C ASN A 63 -22.02 -33.84 2.29
N SER A 64 -22.40 -32.57 2.45
CA SER A 64 -21.88 -31.74 3.57
C SER A 64 -22.65 -30.42 3.71
N ALA A 65 -22.49 -29.76 4.87
CA ALA A 65 -23.25 -28.60 5.35
C ALA A 65 -23.23 -27.33 4.47
N THR A 66 -22.58 -27.35 3.31
CA THR A 66 -22.65 -26.28 2.29
C THR A 66 -23.99 -26.24 1.54
N ASP A 67 -24.81 -27.29 1.65
CA ASP A 67 -26.09 -27.40 0.93
C ASP A 67 -27.21 -26.48 1.45
N VAL A 68 -27.10 -25.89 2.64
CA VAL A 68 -28.21 -25.09 3.22
C VAL A 68 -28.44 -23.79 2.44
N LEU A 69 -27.40 -23.20 1.83
CA LEU A 69 -27.53 -21.94 1.09
C LEU A 69 -28.02 -22.15 -0.36
N THR A 70 -27.79 -23.34 -0.94
CA THR A 70 -28.17 -23.72 -2.31
C THR A 70 -29.52 -24.43 -2.39
N THR A 71 -29.97 -25.12 -1.33
CA THR A 71 -31.33 -25.71 -1.29
C THR A 71 -32.44 -24.70 -1.01
N VAL A 72 -32.11 -23.52 -0.49
CA VAL A 72 -33.09 -22.49 -0.08
C VAL A 72 -33.32 -21.42 -1.16
N LEU A 73 -32.43 -21.31 -2.15
CA LEU A 73 -32.49 -20.26 -3.17
C LEU A 73 -32.75 -20.80 -4.58
N PRO A 74 -33.68 -20.21 -5.33
CA PRO A 74 -33.91 -20.52 -6.75
C PRO A 74 -32.60 -20.51 -7.58
N PRO A 75 -32.45 -21.40 -8.58
CA PRO A 75 -31.21 -21.59 -9.35
C PRO A 75 -30.70 -20.31 -10.06
N ASP A 76 -31.61 -19.39 -10.41
CA ASP A 76 -31.32 -18.06 -10.94
C ASP A 76 -30.65 -17.11 -9.91
N LYS A 77 -30.93 -17.30 -8.61
CA LYS A 77 -30.31 -16.53 -7.51
C LYS A 77 -28.97 -17.12 -7.05
N GLY A 78 -28.75 -18.42 -7.22
CA GLY A 78 -27.44 -19.05 -6.96
C GLY A 78 -26.33 -18.55 -7.90
N TYR A 79 -26.67 -18.32 -9.18
CA TYR A 79 -25.74 -17.81 -10.20
C TYR A 79 -25.25 -16.38 -9.90
N SER A 80 -26.14 -15.50 -9.47
CA SER A 80 -25.80 -14.10 -9.16
C SER A 80 -24.93 -13.98 -7.89
N ILE A 81 -25.17 -14.83 -6.89
CA ILE A 81 -24.33 -14.90 -5.68
C ILE A 81 -22.93 -15.44 -6.01
N GLY A 82 -22.82 -16.50 -6.80
CA GLY A 82 -21.53 -17.07 -7.23
C GLY A 82 -20.69 -16.08 -8.05
N LEU A 83 -21.30 -15.38 -9.02
CA LEU A 83 -20.64 -14.29 -9.75
C LEU A 83 -20.23 -13.12 -8.85
N GLY A 84 -21.06 -12.78 -7.86
CA GLY A 84 -20.75 -11.75 -6.86
C GLY A 84 -19.50 -12.09 -6.04
N PHE A 85 -19.34 -13.33 -5.60
CA PHE A 85 -18.14 -13.77 -4.88
C PHE A 85 -16.88 -13.77 -5.76
N ILE A 86 -17.00 -14.20 -7.04
CA ILE A 86 -15.87 -14.15 -7.99
C ILE A 86 -15.45 -12.70 -8.23
N LEU A 87 -16.41 -11.82 -8.47
CA LEU A 87 -16.15 -10.40 -8.66
C LEU A 87 -15.53 -9.77 -7.42
N ALA A 88 -16.01 -10.11 -6.22
CA ALA A 88 -15.45 -9.63 -4.95
C ALA A 88 -14.01 -10.11 -4.74
N ASN A 89 -13.72 -11.39 -5.02
CA ASN A 89 -12.36 -11.93 -4.93
C ASN A 89 -11.42 -11.30 -5.97
N TYR A 90 -11.88 -11.12 -7.20
CA TYR A 90 -11.10 -10.44 -8.24
C TYR A 90 -10.81 -8.99 -7.88
N LEU A 91 -11.82 -8.27 -7.39
CA LEU A 91 -11.66 -6.91 -6.90
C LEU A 91 -10.68 -6.85 -5.72
N ASN A 92 -10.79 -7.75 -4.74
CA ASN A 92 -9.86 -7.83 -3.61
C ASN A 92 -8.40 -8.09 -4.06
N SER A 93 -8.22 -8.98 -5.03
CA SER A 93 -6.92 -9.26 -5.66
C SER A 93 -6.37 -8.01 -6.34
N PHE A 94 -7.19 -7.37 -7.16
CA PHE A 94 -6.86 -6.15 -7.88
C PHE A 94 -6.48 -5.01 -6.92
N PHE A 95 -7.24 -4.84 -5.84
CA PHE A 95 -6.94 -3.86 -4.80
C PHE A 95 -5.60 -4.16 -4.10
N SER A 96 -5.32 -5.42 -3.81
CA SER A 96 -4.04 -5.83 -3.21
C SER A 96 -2.84 -5.55 -4.13
N TRP A 97 -2.95 -5.90 -5.42
CA TRP A 97 -1.93 -5.55 -6.42
C TRP A 97 -1.75 -4.03 -6.51
N SER A 98 -2.85 -3.29 -6.52
CA SER A 98 -2.83 -1.83 -6.70
C SER A 98 -2.00 -1.13 -5.63
N ILE A 99 -1.89 -1.69 -4.41
CA ILE A 99 -1.21 -1.07 -3.28
C ILE A 99 0.33 -1.13 -3.39
N LEU A 100 0.89 -2.20 -3.96
CA LEU A 100 2.33 -2.31 -4.25
C LEU A 100 2.75 -1.32 -5.33
N PHE A 101 1.97 -1.29 -6.41
CA PHE A 101 2.20 -0.36 -7.50
C PHE A 101 1.95 1.07 -7.08
N PHE A 102 1.06 1.29 -6.11
CA PHE A 102 0.85 2.59 -5.48
C PHE A 102 2.07 3.01 -4.66
N ALA A 103 2.67 2.12 -3.85
CA ALA A 103 3.92 2.41 -3.14
C ALA A 103 5.06 2.79 -4.10
N ALA A 104 5.23 2.04 -5.20
CA ALA A 104 6.20 2.38 -6.24
C ALA A 104 5.87 3.70 -6.95
N SER A 105 4.59 3.96 -7.21
CA SER A 105 4.10 5.22 -7.78
C SER A 105 4.41 6.42 -6.87
N ILE A 106 4.25 6.27 -5.55
CA ILE A 106 4.61 7.31 -4.58
C ILE A 106 6.10 7.64 -4.65
N CYS A 107 6.97 6.63 -4.70
CA CYS A 107 8.42 6.85 -4.84
C CYS A 107 8.75 7.63 -6.12
N LEU A 108 8.13 7.27 -7.25
CA LEU A 108 8.29 7.99 -8.51
C LEU A 108 7.77 9.43 -8.42
N SER A 109 6.66 9.65 -7.72
CA SER A 109 6.04 10.95 -7.53
C SER A 109 6.85 11.87 -6.62
N ILE A 110 7.54 11.33 -5.61
CA ILE A 110 8.54 12.07 -4.82
C ILE A 110 9.64 12.60 -5.76
N SER A 111 10.25 11.71 -6.55
CA SER A 111 11.30 12.07 -7.51
C SER A 111 10.82 13.08 -8.57
N ARG A 112 9.55 13.00 -8.98
CA ARG A 112 8.93 13.96 -9.90
C ARG A 112 8.70 15.32 -9.25
N LEU A 113 8.23 15.36 -8.01
CA LEU A 113 8.04 16.60 -7.26
C LEU A 113 9.36 17.35 -7.06
N TYR A 114 10.46 16.62 -6.84
CA TYR A 114 11.80 17.20 -6.78
C TYR A 114 12.25 17.83 -8.09
N ASP A 115 11.88 17.25 -9.22
CA ASP A 115 12.14 17.88 -10.51
C ASP A 115 11.32 19.16 -10.72
N LEU A 116 10.13 19.25 -10.12
CA LEU A 116 9.24 20.41 -10.16
C LEU A 116 9.53 21.47 -9.08
N GLU A 117 10.58 21.29 -8.28
CA GLU A 117 10.90 22.15 -7.13
C GLU A 117 9.78 22.24 -6.09
N LYS A 118 8.96 21.18 -5.99
CA LYS A 118 7.86 21.10 -5.02
C LYS A 118 8.22 20.22 -3.84
N ASP A 119 7.45 20.37 -2.77
CA ASP A 119 7.60 19.60 -1.55
C ASP A 119 6.75 18.32 -1.60
N TYR A 120 7.20 17.25 -0.94
CA TYR A 120 6.54 15.95 -0.90
C TYR A 120 5.16 16.00 -0.21
N ARG A 121 4.85 17.08 0.52
CA ARG A 121 3.54 17.29 1.16
C ARG A 121 2.37 17.22 0.17
N LEU A 122 2.62 17.56 -1.11
CA LEU A 122 1.61 17.46 -2.16
C LEU A 122 1.17 16.02 -2.45
N LEU A 123 1.90 15.00 -1.99
CA LEU A 123 1.50 13.60 -2.12
C LEU A 123 0.20 13.29 -1.37
N LEU A 124 -0.21 14.10 -0.38
CA LEU A 124 -1.51 13.96 0.28
C LEU A 124 -2.69 14.13 -0.69
N LEU A 125 -2.47 14.80 -1.83
CA LEU A 125 -3.50 14.90 -2.87
C LEU A 125 -3.86 13.55 -3.47
N TYR A 126 -3.01 12.52 -3.34
CA TYR A 126 -3.39 11.15 -3.71
C TYR A 126 -4.49 10.55 -2.84
N ALA A 127 -4.63 11.01 -1.59
CA ALA A 127 -5.67 10.55 -0.67
C ALA A 127 -7.02 11.25 -0.88
N VAL A 128 -7.06 12.33 -1.67
CA VAL A 128 -8.28 13.10 -1.96
C VAL A 128 -8.87 12.64 -3.29
N PRO A 129 -10.11 12.10 -3.33
CA PRO A 129 -10.76 11.67 -4.56
C PRO A 129 -10.85 12.79 -5.59
N PHE A 130 -10.69 12.46 -6.87
CA PHE A 130 -10.63 13.35 -8.04
C PHE A 130 -9.43 14.31 -8.07
N ALA A 131 -9.06 14.90 -6.93
CA ALA A 131 -7.83 15.68 -6.82
C ALA A 131 -6.60 14.81 -7.11
N ASN A 132 -6.62 13.53 -6.75
CA ASN A 132 -5.59 12.56 -7.10
C ASN A 132 -5.36 12.43 -8.62
N ILE A 133 -6.43 12.44 -9.43
CA ILE A 133 -6.36 12.37 -10.90
C ILE A 133 -5.76 13.66 -11.45
N ILE A 134 -6.27 14.82 -11.02
CA ILE A 134 -5.78 16.13 -11.47
C ILE A 134 -4.30 16.29 -11.10
N PHE A 135 -3.92 15.89 -9.88
CA PHE A 135 -2.55 15.94 -9.41
C PHE A 135 -1.63 15.00 -10.21
N PHE A 136 -2.07 13.78 -10.50
CA PHE A 136 -1.31 12.86 -11.35
C PHE A 136 -1.09 13.43 -12.76
N LEU A 137 -2.12 14.02 -13.36
CA LEU A 137 -2.02 14.70 -14.65
C LEU A 137 -1.06 15.89 -14.59
N TYR A 138 -1.10 16.68 -13.51
CA TYR A 138 -0.15 17.76 -13.27
C TYR A 138 1.30 17.25 -13.26
N LEU A 139 1.57 16.15 -12.56
CA LEU A 139 2.89 15.52 -12.52
C LEU A 139 3.37 15.03 -13.89
N CYS A 140 2.46 14.49 -14.72
CA CYS A 140 2.76 14.02 -16.07
C CYS A 140 3.06 15.19 -17.04
N LEU A 141 2.29 16.26 -16.97
CA LEU A 141 2.28 17.31 -17.99
C LEU A 141 3.24 18.47 -17.70
N LYS A 142 3.39 18.87 -16.43
CA LYS A 142 4.21 20.04 -16.06
C LYS A 142 5.67 19.81 -16.40
N LYS A 143 6.36 20.78 -17.02
CA LYS A 143 7.81 20.72 -17.30
C LYS A 143 8.60 20.87 -15.99
N GLY A 144 9.68 20.10 -15.87
CA GLY A 144 10.65 20.19 -14.77
C GLY A 144 11.49 21.46 -14.79
N SER A 145 12.16 21.75 -13.69
CA SER A 145 13.15 22.83 -13.59
C SER A 145 14.40 22.52 -14.43
N GLU A 146 14.91 23.49 -15.19
CA GLU A 146 16.07 23.31 -16.08
C GLU A 146 17.41 23.62 -15.40
N SER A 147 17.36 24.34 -14.28
CA SER A 147 18.50 24.67 -13.44
C SER A 147 18.74 23.61 -12.35
N ILE A 148 19.92 23.69 -11.72
CA ILE A 148 20.18 23.00 -10.47
C ILE A 148 19.24 23.58 -9.42
N ASN A 149 18.57 22.71 -8.66
CA ASN A 149 17.65 23.11 -7.59
C ASN A 149 18.10 22.49 -6.27
N LYS A 150 17.38 22.78 -5.17
CA LYS A 150 17.71 22.26 -3.82
C LYS A 150 17.73 20.73 -3.69
N TYR A 151 17.12 20.02 -4.65
CA TYR A 151 17.08 18.55 -4.72
C TYR A 151 18.10 17.98 -5.72
N GLY A 152 19.00 18.82 -6.24
CA GLY A 152 20.13 18.41 -7.06
C GLY A 152 20.00 18.74 -8.54
N ILE A 153 20.90 18.13 -9.31
CA ILE A 153 21.11 18.40 -10.73
C ILE A 153 20.00 17.72 -11.55
N PRO A 154 19.43 18.41 -12.56
CA PRO A 154 18.40 17.81 -13.40
C PRO A 154 18.93 16.61 -14.19
N VAL A 155 18.13 15.53 -14.25
CA VAL A 155 18.51 14.24 -14.87
C VAL A 155 18.86 14.33 -16.34
N ASN A 156 18.27 15.28 -17.07
CA ASN A 156 18.60 15.48 -18.49
C ASN A 156 20.03 16.00 -18.73
N LYS A 157 20.76 16.41 -17.68
CA LYS A 157 22.15 16.87 -17.77
C LYS A 157 23.18 15.82 -17.30
N LEU A 158 22.73 14.65 -16.85
CA LEU A 158 23.60 13.57 -16.35
C LEU A 158 23.40 12.29 -17.17
N SER A 159 24.47 11.54 -17.39
CA SER A 159 24.38 10.18 -17.94
C SER A 159 23.84 9.21 -16.88
N ASP A 160 23.27 8.08 -17.32
CA ASP A 160 22.72 7.07 -16.40
C ASP A 160 23.78 6.47 -15.46
N SER A 161 25.03 6.33 -15.94
CA SER A 161 26.16 5.93 -15.10
C SER A 161 26.54 7.00 -14.08
N ALA A 162 26.51 8.28 -14.47
CA ALA A 162 26.77 9.40 -13.56
C ALA A 162 25.68 9.54 -12.49
N LEU A 163 24.42 9.27 -12.82
CA LEU A 163 23.31 9.24 -11.84
C LEU A 163 23.54 8.17 -10.79
N LEU A 164 23.87 6.94 -11.20
CA LEU A 164 24.13 5.86 -10.25
C LEU A 164 25.39 6.08 -9.40
N ALA A 165 26.35 6.85 -9.91
CA ALA A 165 27.58 7.19 -9.19
C ALA A 165 27.44 8.42 -8.29
N THR A 166 26.40 9.25 -8.46
CA THR A 166 26.16 10.40 -7.59
C THR A 166 25.28 9.99 -6.41
N PRO A 167 25.73 10.13 -5.15
CA PRO A 167 24.82 10.04 -4.02
C PRO A 167 23.80 11.17 -4.15
N GLY A 168 22.50 10.87 -4.09
CA GLY A 168 21.49 11.90 -4.34
C GLY A 168 21.63 13.05 -3.36
N TYR A 169 22.07 14.19 -3.89
CA TYR A 169 22.38 15.38 -3.12
C TYR A 169 21.07 16.09 -2.76
N HIS A 170 20.62 15.96 -1.52
CA HIS A 170 19.92 17.07 -0.89
C HIS A 170 20.97 18.15 -0.62
N LEU A 171 20.86 19.32 -1.27
CA LEU A 171 21.78 20.44 -1.05
C LEU A 171 21.53 21.13 0.31
N GLN A 172 20.44 20.76 0.98
CA GLN A 172 20.07 21.20 2.33
C GLN A 172 20.04 19.98 3.26
N GLU A 173 20.56 20.13 4.47
CA GLU A 173 20.55 19.05 5.47
C GLU A 173 19.12 18.52 5.69
N PRO A 174 18.93 17.19 5.73
CA PRO A 174 17.61 16.59 6.01
C PRO A 174 17.10 17.08 7.37
N ILE A 175 15.80 17.36 7.46
CA ILE A 175 15.15 17.89 8.67
C ILE A 175 15.55 17.04 9.89
N ASN A 176 16.26 17.67 10.83
CA ASN A 176 16.69 17.02 12.05
C ASN A 176 15.48 16.78 12.96
N THR A 177 15.00 15.53 13.05
CA THR A 177 13.80 15.16 13.85
C THR A 177 14.01 15.26 15.37
N SER A 178 15.17 15.78 15.82
CA SER A 178 15.51 16.02 17.22
C SER A 178 15.17 17.45 17.73
N TYR A 179 14.76 18.40 16.87
CA TYR A 179 14.29 19.76 17.24
C TYR A 179 13.00 20.13 16.44
N PRO A 180 12.20 21.17 16.81
CA PRO A 180 10.74 21.10 16.83
C PRO A 180 10.11 21.08 15.43
N ALA A 181 10.07 19.89 14.83
CA ALA A 181 9.27 19.62 13.66
C ALA A 181 7.79 19.66 14.04
N THR A 182 6.97 20.26 13.18
CA THR A 182 5.50 20.25 13.33
C THR A 182 4.98 18.80 13.39
N LEU A 183 3.83 18.56 14.03
CA LEU A 183 3.20 17.23 14.05
C LEU A 183 3.09 16.64 12.63
N PHE A 184 2.78 17.50 11.66
CA PHE A 184 2.71 17.14 10.26
C PHE A 184 4.04 16.60 9.72
N GLU A 185 5.16 17.30 9.92
CA GLU A 185 6.48 16.84 9.52
C GLU A 185 6.87 15.56 10.26
N GLN A 186 6.53 15.45 11.54
CA GLN A 186 6.79 14.24 12.30
C GLN A 186 6.05 13.02 11.72
N ILE A 187 4.83 13.18 11.23
CA ILE A 187 4.01 12.08 10.69
C ILE A 187 4.33 11.81 9.22
N PHE A 188 4.35 12.85 8.39
CA PHE A 188 4.36 12.76 6.93
C PHE A 188 5.72 12.98 6.27
N SER A 189 6.79 13.29 7.02
CA SER A 189 8.13 13.32 6.44
C SER A 189 8.68 11.92 6.22
N TRP A 190 9.34 11.71 5.08
CA TRP A 190 10.16 10.54 4.81
C TRP A 190 11.66 10.83 5.08
N GLU A 191 12.03 12.10 5.17
CA GLU A 191 13.40 12.56 5.47
C GLU A 191 13.72 12.44 6.96
N GLY A 192 15.01 12.22 7.24
CA GLY A 192 15.53 12.06 8.59
C GLY A 192 15.59 10.59 9.04
N ARG A 193 15.88 10.42 10.33
CA ARG A 193 16.04 9.14 11.00
C ARG A 193 14.99 8.98 12.09
N LEU A 194 14.55 7.75 12.31
CA LEU A 194 13.56 7.42 13.34
C LEU A 194 14.08 6.34 14.29
N ASN A 195 14.22 6.70 15.57
CA ASN A 195 14.60 5.78 16.64
C ASN A 195 13.55 4.67 16.82
N ARG A 196 14.00 3.45 17.12
CA ARG A 196 13.17 2.27 17.42
C ARG A 196 12.03 2.51 18.42
N LEU A 197 12.24 3.26 19.51
CA LEU A 197 11.20 3.52 20.52
C LEU A 197 10.08 4.40 19.95
N ARG A 198 10.46 5.48 19.25
CA ARG A 198 9.49 6.37 18.59
C ARG A 198 8.78 5.63 17.45
N TYR A 199 9.49 4.79 16.72
CA TYR A 199 8.91 3.92 15.70
C TYR A 199 7.86 2.97 16.31
N PHE A 200 8.20 2.28 17.40
CA PHE A 200 7.29 1.39 18.11
C PHE A 200 6.03 2.10 18.63
N LEU A 201 6.20 3.20 19.37
CA LEU A 201 5.08 3.97 19.92
C LEU A 201 4.14 4.51 18.84
N ARG A 202 4.70 4.97 17.71
CA ARG A 202 3.90 5.44 16.56
C ARG A 202 3.08 4.32 15.94
N ASN A 203 3.66 3.12 15.78
CA ASN A 203 2.92 1.96 15.27
C ASN A 203 1.79 1.55 16.22
N ILE A 204 2.03 1.51 17.54
CA ILE A 204 0.96 1.24 18.52
C ILE A 204 -0.14 2.30 18.42
N GLY A 205 0.22 3.58 18.41
CA GLY A 205 -0.76 4.66 18.31
C GLY A 205 -1.62 4.56 17.04
N LEU A 206 -1.01 4.24 15.91
CA LEU A 206 -1.74 4.07 14.65
C LEU A 206 -2.65 2.85 14.67
N ILE A 207 -2.18 1.71 15.21
CA ILE A 207 -3.01 0.51 15.39
C ILE A 207 -4.22 0.81 16.27
N SER A 208 -4.04 1.53 17.38
CA SER A 208 -5.15 1.94 18.26
C SER A 208 -6.17 2.82 17.54
N ILE A 209 -5.72 3.78 16.72
CA ILE A 209 -6.60 4.63 15.90
C ILE A 209 -7.37 3.78 14.88
N CYS A 210 -6.71 2.82 14.23
CA CYS A 210 -7.36 1.91 13.29
C CYS A 210 -8.43 1.05 13.96
N ILE A 211 -8.14 0.47 15.13
CA ILE A 211 -9.09 -0.33 15.91
C ILE A 211 -10.31 0.52 16.30
N LEU A 212 -10.08 1.74 16.80
CA LEU A 212 -11.16 2.66 17.15
C LEU A 212 -12.03 3.02 15.94
N ALA A 213 -11.41 3.31 14.79
CA ALA A 213 -12.13 3.60 13.56
C ALA A 213 -13.01 2.42 13.09
N ILE A 214 -12.47 1.20 13.15
CA ILE A 214 -13.22 -0.03 12.82
C ILE A 214 -14.39 -0.24 13.79
N ALA A 215 -14.18 -0.02 15.10
CA ALA A 215 -15.24 -0.16 16.10
C ALA A 215 -16.38 0.83 15.86
N ILE A 216 -16.06 2.12 15.66
CA ILE A 216 -17.04 3.17 15.34
C ILE A 216 -17.82 2.80 14.08
N LEU A 217 -17.12 2.34 13.05
CA LEU A 217 -17.74 1.95 11.79
C LEU A 217 -18.68 0.75 11.97
N THR A 218 -18.27 -0.26 12.75
CA THR A 218 -19.09 -1.43 13.02
C THR A 218 -20.40 -1.02 13.71
N VAL A 219 -20.34 -0.12 14.69
CA VAL A 219 -21.52 0.44 15.35
C VAL A 219 -22.39 1.21 14.36
N ALA A 220 -21.79 2.04 13.49
CA ALA A 220 -22.52 2.77 12.46
C ALA A 220 -23.22 1.83 11.47
N LEU A 221 -22.55 0.77 11.01
CA LEU A 221 -23.13 -0.24 10.10
C LEU A 221 -24.34 -0.92 10.74
N ILE A 222 -24.23 -1.36 12.00
CA ILE A 222 -25.33 -1.97 12.74
C ILE A 222 -26.50 -0.99 12.90
N PHE A 223 -26.21 0.26 13.22
CA PHE A 223 -27.23 1.31 13.38
C PHE A 223 -27.97 1.60 12.07
N PHE A 224 -27.25 1.78 10.96
CA PHE A 224 -27.85 2.02 9.64
C PHE A 224 -28.66 0.83 9.14
N ALA A 225 -28.16 -0.41 9.34
CA ALA A 225 -28.92 -1.62 9.03
C ALA A 225 -30.22 -1.70 9.85
N GLY A 226 -30.15 -1.41 11.16
CA GLY A 226 -31.31 -1.38 12.04
C GLY A 226 -32.36 -0.34 11.65
N ILE A 227 -31.95 0.88 11.32
CA ILE A 227 -32.87 1.92 10.80
C ILE A 227 -33.52 1.49 9.49
N GLY A 228 -32.75 0.88 8.57
CA GLY A 228 -33.28 0.40 7.30
C GLY A 228 -34.45 -0.57 7.48
N VAL A 229 -34.33 -1.51 8.43
CA VAL A 229 -35.40 -2.45 8.78
C VAL A 229 -36.61 -1.75 9.41
N ILE A 230 -36.40 -0.84 10.37
CA ILE A 230 -37.50 -0.12 11.03
C ILE A 230 -38.27 0.75 10.02
N PHE A 231 -37.55 1.44 9.13
CA PHE A 231 -38.16 2.33 8.15
C PHE A 231 -38.97 1.55 7.10
N GLN A 232 -38.49 0.36 6.72
CA GLN A 232 -39.24 -0.56 5.87
C GLN A 232 -40.57 -0.98 6.52
N LEU A 233 -40.53 -1.38 7.80
CA LEU A 233 -41.72 -1.76 8.56
C LEU A 233 -42.71 -0.61 8.78
N ALA A 234 -42.22 0.63 8.83
CA ALA A 234 -43.04 1.80 9.11
C ALA A 234 -43.68 2.45 7.87
N VAL A 235 -43.08 2.31 6.68
CA VAL A 235 -43.45 3.09 5.47
C VAL A 235 -43.84 2.18 4.28
N ASP A 236 -43.94 0.87 4.47
CA ASP A 236 -44.28 -0.13 3.44
C ASP A 236 -43.48 0.07 2.13
N ILE A 237 -42.17 0.24 2.29
CA ILE A 237 -41.23 0.43 1.19
C ILE A 237 -40.82 -0.94 0.65
N SER A 238 -40.72 -1.06 -0.68
CA SER A 238 -40.29 -2.31 -1.32
C SER A 238 -38.90 -2.75 -0.88
N ASP A 239 -38.71 -4.07 -0.70
CA ASP A 239 -37.43 -4.72 -0.36
C ASP A 239 -36.28 -4.24 -1.27
N ILE A 240 -36.58 -4.02 -2.54
CA ILE A 240 -35.62 -3.59 -3.57
C ILE A 240 -35.05 -2.22 -3.23
N THR A 241 -35.87 -1.28 -2.76
CA THR A 241 -35.44 0.10 -2.45
C THR A 241 -34.53 0.14 -1.22
N VAL A 242 -34.86 -0.66 -0.20
CA VAL A 242 -34.04 -0.83 1.00
C VAL A 242 -32.71 -1.50 0.66
N GLY A 243 -32.74 -2.53 -0.18
CA GLY A 243 -31.55 -3.23 -0.68
C GLY A 243 -30.61 -2.32 -1.46
N ILE A 244 -31.13 -1.50 -2.38
CA ILE A 244 -30.32 -0.53 -3.13
C ILE A 244 -29.69 0.51 -2.19
N SER A 245 -30.46 1.03 -1.22
CA SER A 245 -29.97 2.01 -0.25
C SER A 245 -28.85 1.44 0.62
N PHE A 246 -29.01 0.18 1.07
CA PHE A 246 -28.00 -0.51 1.86
C PHE A 246 -26.72 -0.82 1.06
N ILE A 247 -26.86 -1.31 -0.17
CA ILE A 247 -25.71 -1.54 -1.07
C ILE A 247 -24.96 -0.23 -1.35
N THR A 248 -25.69 0.86 -1.61
CA THR A 248 -25.10 2.19 -1.85
C THR A 248 -24.31 2.66 -0.63
N PHE A 249 -24.85 2.45 0.58
CA PHE A 249 -24.16 2.76 1.82
C PHE A 249 -22.90 1.90 2.03
N LEU A 250 -22.97 0.59 1.78
CA LEU A 250 -21.79 -0.29 1.85
C LEU A 250 -20.69 0.13 0.86
N LEU A 251 -21.07 0.50 -0.36
CA LEU A 251 -20.13 0.99 -1.36
C LEU A 251 -19.49 2.31 -0.92
N LEU A 252 -20.26 3.24 -0.32
CA LEU A 252 -19.72 4.48 0.24
C LEU A 252 -18.69 4.19 1.34
N VAL A 253 -19.03 3.31 2.29
CA VAL A 253 -18.15 2.88 3.38
C VAL A 253 -16.86 2.25 2.83
N ALA A 254 -16.98 1.35 1.86
CA ALA A 254 -15.84 0.71 1.22
C ALA A 254 -14.91 1.72 0.53
N ASN A 255 -15.48 2.73 -0.15
CA ASN A 255 -14.70 3.80 -0.77
C ASN A 255 -13.95 4.65 0.29
N VAL A 256 -14.61 5.04 1.38
CA VAL A 256 -13.96 5.78 2.47
C VAL A 256 -12.80 4.97 3.06
N PHE A 257 -13.01 3.66 3.28
CA PHE A 257 -11.97 2.78 3.78
C PHE A 257 -10.79 2.65 2.82
N PHE A 258 -11.05 2.56 1.52
CA PHE A 258 -10.02 2.53 0.50
C PHE A 258 -9.11 3.76 0.57
N PHE A 259 -9.67 4.97 0.58
CA PHE A 259 -8.86 6.21 0.69
C PHE A 259 -8.17 6.35 2.05
N ALA A 260 -8.82 5.95 3.14
CA ALA A 260 -8.20 5.92 4.46
C ALA A 260 -7.01 4.93 4.51
N SER A 261 -7.14 3.76 3.91
CA SER A 261 -6.09 2.74 3.86
C SER A 261 -4.87 3.23 3.07
N ILE A 262 -5.08 4.02 2.01
CA ILE A 262 -4.01 4.70 1.26
C ILE A 262 -3.24 5.66 2.18
N ALA A 263 -3.95 6.49 2.95
CA ALA A 263 -3.32 7.44 3.87
C ALA A 263 -2.53 6.72 4.99
N VAL A 264 -3.10 5.67 5.57
CA VAL A 264 -2.44 4.84 6.59
C VAL A 264 -1.18 4.17 6.02
N THR A 265 -1.26 3.63 4.82
CA THR A 265 -0.13 2.97 4.14
C THR A 265 0.99 3.98 3.87
N LEU A 266 0.67 5.19 3.41
CA LEU A 266 1.64 6.28 3.22
C LEU A 266 2.40 6.61 4.51
N ILE A 267 1.67 6.77 5.62
CA ILE A 267 2.26 7.06 6.94
C ILE A 267 3.21 5.94 7.37
N LEU A 268 2.78 4.69 7.26
CA LEU A 268 3.59 3.51 7.59
C LEU A 268 4.86 3.42 6.73
N LEU A 269 4.73 3.68 5.43
CA LEU A 269 5.85 3.68 4.49
C LEU A 269 6.90 4.73 4.88
N PHE A 270 6.48 5.96 5.18
CA PHE A 270 7.38 7.03 5.61
C PHE A 270 8.09 6.71 6.94
N TRP A 271 7.40 6.08 7.88
CA TRP A 271 8.01 5.66 9.14
C TRP A 271 9.04 4.54 8.94
N LYS A 272 8.72 3.55 8.10
CA LYS A 272 9.64 2.46 7.75
C LYS A 272 10.87 2.96 7.01
N ILE A 273 10.70 3.90 6.06
CA ILE A 273 11.82 4.54 5.35
C ILE A 273 12.78 5.21 6.34
N ARG A 274 12.27 6.04 7.25
CA ARG A 274 13.11 6.69 8.28
C ARG A 274 13.77 5.70 9.25
N ARG A 275 13.13 4.56 9.50
CA ARG A 275 13.73 3.48 10.28
C ARG A 275 14.89 2.82 9.52
N TRP A 276 14.73 2.56 8.23
CA TRP A 276 15.81 2.06 7.37
C TRP A 276 16.97 3.06 7.24
N HIS A 277 16.67 4.36 7.17
CA HIS A 277 17.67 5.42 7.22
C HIS A 277 18.47 5.43 8.53
N ASP A 278 17.83 5.11 9.65
CA ASP A 278 18.53 4.98 10.94
C ASP A 278 19.50 3.79 10.97
N LEU A 279 19.34 2.83 10.06
CA LEU A 279 20.27 1.72 9.83
C LEU A 279 21.27 2.02 8.71
N SER A 280 21.35 3.27 8.24
CA SER A 280 22.17 3.71 7.10
C SER A 280 21.84 3.03 5.77
N HIS A 281 20.66 2.42 5.65
CA HIS A 281 20.14 1.86 4.41
C HIS A 281 19.27 2.87 3.67
N SER A 282 19.09 2.67 2.36
CA SER A 282 18.17 3.49 1.58
C SER A 282 16.71 3.11 1.88
N GLY A 283 15.79 4.05 1.67
CA GLY A 283 14.34 3.79 1.80
C GLY A 283 13.83 2.63 0.93
N PHE A 284 14.58 2.20 -0.10
CA PHE A 284 14.26 1.04 -0.93
C PHE A 284 14.11 -0.26 -0.14
N TYR A 285 14.80 -0.39 1.00
CA TYR A 285 14.69 -1.57 1.86
C TYR A 285 13.27 -1.76 2.43
N VAL A 286 12.38 -0.77 2.33
CA VAL A 286 10.95 -0.97 2.63
C VAL A 286 10.29 -2.00 1.70
N LEU A 287 10.77 -2.17 0.47
CA LEU A 287 10.25 -3.21 -0.41
C LEU A 287 10.61 -4.61 0.08
N LEU A 288 11.73 -4.77 0.79
CA LEU A 288 12.10 -6.04 1.41
C LEU A 288 11.12 -6.44 2.52
N THR A 289 10.54 -5.44 3.22
CA THR A 289 9.58 -5.68 4.30
C THR A 289 8.15 -5.88 3.77
N GLU A 290 7.75 -5.13 2.74
CA GLU A 290 6.37 -5.12 2.26
C GLU A 290 6.11 -6.05 1.06
N ALA A 291 7.05 -6.16 0.11
CA ALA A 291 6.79 -6.85 -1.15
C ALA A 291 6.36 -8.32 -0.98
N PRO A 292 6.99 -9.14 -0.11
CA PRO A 292 6.62 -10.54 0.03
C PRO A 292 5.17 -10.74 0.51
N TYR A 293 4.70 -9.93 1.46
CA TYR A 293 3.33 -10.00 1.95
C TYR A 293 2.33 -9.65 0.87
N TYR A 294 2.55 -8.54 0.17
CA TYR A 294 1.61 -8.12 -0.85
C TYR A 294 1.62 -9.06 -2.06
N LEU A 295 2.79 -9.52 -2.51
CA LEU A 295 2.91 -10.56 -3.55
C LEU A 295 2.14 -11.82 -3.18
N LEU A 296 2.05 -12.15 -1.89
CA LEU A 296 1.31 -13.29 -1.39
C LEU A 296 -0.21 -13.04 -1.31
N THR A 297 -0.66 -11.91 -0.74
CA THR A 297 -2.09 -11.54 -0.69
C THR A 297 -2.74 -11.52 -2.06
N CYS A 298 -1.91 -11.32 -3.07
CA CYS A 298 -2.29 -11.37 -4.45
C CYS A 298 -2.53 -12.78 -5.04
N VAL A 299 -2.03 -13.84 -4.38
CA VAL A 299 -2.24 -15.27 -4.74
C VAL A 299 -3.21 -15.97 -3.77
N LEU A 300 -3.46 -15.39 -2.59
CA LEU A 300 -4.40 -15.84 -1.57
C LEU A 300 -5.92 -15.79 -1.85
N PRO A 301 -6.50 -15.06 -2.83
CA PRO A 301 -7.95 -15.04 -3.04
C PRO A 301 -8.55 -16.38 -3.47
N SER A 302 -7.70 -17.37 -3.77
CA SER A 302 -8.14 -18.68 -4.21
C SER A 302 -8.65 -19.58 -3.10
N PHE A 303 -8.49 -19.28 -1.80
CA PHE A 303 -8.88 -20.15 -0.66
C PHE A 303 -10.41 -20.33 -0.52
N SER A 304 -11.05 -20.96 -1.50
CA SER A 304 -12.43 -21.47 -1.43
C SER A 304 -12.44 -22.94 -0.97
N ASP A 305 -13.55 -23.40 -0.40
CA ASP A 305 -13.71 -24.68 0.30
C ASP A 305 -13.30 -25.96 -0.48
N ASN A 306 -13.13 -25.91 -1.81
CA ASN A 306 -12.71 -27.05 -2.64
C ASN A 306 -11.23 -27.45 -2.50
N ILE A 307 -10.45 -26.72 -1.70
CA ILE A 307 -8.97 -26.70 -1.73
C ILE A 307 -8.28 -27.72 -0.83
N ILE A 308 -8.98 -28.33 0.12
CA ILE A 308 -8.36 -29.34 0.99
C ILE A 308 -8.10 -30.66 0.24
N SER A 309 -8.72 -30.86 -0.93
CA SER A 309 -8.76 -32.17 -1.61
C SER A 309 -7.61 -32.48 -2.58
N THR A 310 -6.89 -31.49 -3.13
CA THR A 310 -6.00 -31.68 -4.30
C THR A 310 -4.48 -31.63 -4.07
N GLY A 311 -3.98 -31.45 -2.84
CA GLY A 311 -2.53 -31.55 -2.53
C GLY A 311 -1.65 -30.38 -3.00
N ASP A 312 -1.92 -29.76 -4.15
CA ASP A 312 -1.24 -28.54 -4.66
C ASP A 312 -1.32 -27.34 -3.69
N ASN A 313 -2.27 -27.39 -2.77
CA ASN A 313 -2.57 -26.32 -1.83
C ASN A 313 -1.69 -26.34 -0.56
N ILE A 314 -1.02 -27.46 -0.27
CA ILE A 314 -0.05 -27.52 0.83
C ILE A 314 1.15 -26.63 0.49
N LEU A 315 1.62 -26.63 -0.75
CA LEU A 315 2.72 -25.76 -1.19
C LEU A 315 2.34 -24.27 -1.10
N LEU A 316 1.15 -23.90 -1.55
CA LEU A 316 0.68 -22.51 -1.46
C LEU A 316 0.50 -22.06 0.00
N LEU A 317 -0.08 -22.91 0.84
CA LEU A 317 -0.20 -22.66 2.28
C LEU A 317 1.18 -22.50 2.94
N LEU A 318 2.15 -23.34 2.60
CA LEU A 318 3.53 -23.22 3.09
C LEU A 318 4.18 -21.92 2.63
N ILE A 319 4.02 -21.53 1.37
CA ILE A 319 4.49 -20.23 0.85
C ILE A 319 3.83 -19.08 1.61
N THR A 320 2.51 -19.18 1.89
CA THR A 320 1.78 -18.21 2.69
C THR A 320 2.35 -18.07 4.09
N ILE A 321 2.57 -19.19 4.77
CA ILE A 321 3.13 -19.20 6.12
C ILE A 321 4.54 -18.61 6.10
N VAL A 322 5.40 -19.01 5.16
CA VAL A 322 6.78 -18.53 5.05
C VAL A 322 6.84 -17.02 4.82
N THR A 323 6.02 -16.49 3.91
CA THR A 323 5.98 -15.05 3.62
C THR A 323 5.35 -14.23 4.74
N PHE A 324 4.34 -14.76 5.43
CA PHE A 324 3.81 -14.16 6.65
C PHE A 324 4.86 -14.11 7.76
N VAL A 325 5.56 -15.22 8.01
CA VAL A 325 6.67 -15.30 8.96
C VAL A 325 7.77 -14.31 8.58
N TRP A 326 8.15 -14.24 7.29
CA TRP A 326 9.10 -13.26 6.78
C TRP A 326 8.69 -11.83 7.12
N MET A 327 7.43 -11.45 6.83
CA MET A 327 6.90 -10.12 7.13
C MET A 327 6.99 -9.82 8.63
N VAL A 328 6.55 -10.75 9.49
CA VAL A 328 6.61 -10.58 10.94
C VAL A 328 8.06 -10.41 11.39
N CYS A 329 8.96 -11.30 10.95
CA CYS A 329 10.39 -11.24 11.28
C CYS A 329 11.04 -9.94 10.80
N ALA A 330 10.72 -9.45 9.60
CA ALA A 330 11.28 -8.23 9.06
C ALA A 330 10.82 -6.97 9.83
N ASN A 331 9.54 -6.93 10.23
CA ASN A 331 9.02 -5.84 11.07
C ASN A 331 9.58 -5.92 12.51
N LEU A 332 9.71 -7.12 13.08
CA LEU A 332 10.38 -7.33 14.36
C LEU A 332 11.85 -6.94 14.31
N TYR A 333 12.55 -7.25 13.23
CA TYR A 333 13.93 -6.81 13.01
C TYR A 333 14.03 -5.29 13.09
N LEU A 334 13.18 -4.56 12.37
CA LEU A 334 13.15 -3.09 12.42
C LEU A 334 12.84 -2.53 13.82
N LEU A 335 12.01 -3.23 14.60
CA LEU A 335 11.68 -2.86 15.97
C LEU A 335 12.84 -3.08 16.95
N LEU A 336 13.58 -4.18 16.79
CA LEU A 336 14.55 -4.65 17.78
C LEU A 336 15.97 -4.15 17.50
N ILE A 337 16.37 -4.05 16.22
CA ILE A 337 17.75 -3.71 15.86
C ILE A 337 18.11 -2.29 16.31
N LYS A 338 19.32 -2.09 16.81
CA LYS A 338 19.82 -0.75 17.18
C LYS A 338 20.16 0.05 15.92
N GLY A 339 19.86 1.34 15.94
CA GLY A 339 20.30 2.29 14.91
C GLY A 339 21.81 2.48 14.88
N THR A 340 22.32 3.05 13.78
CA THR A 340 23.72 3.48 13.69
C THR A 340 23.99 4.62 14.67
N SER A 341 25.13 4.60 15.37
CA SER A 341 25.50 5.68 16.28
C SER A 341 26.15 6.86 15.54
N GLY A 342 25.90 8.08 16.01
CA GLY A 342 26.45 9.29 15.39
C GLY A 342 25.68 9.73 14.14
N GLU A 343 26.17 10.74 13.43
CA GLU A 343 25.52 11.26 12.24
C GLU A 343 25.71 10.31 11.04
N ASN A 344 24.71 10.23 10.16
CA ASN A 344 24.83 9.53 8.89
C ASN A 344 24.28 10.39 7.74
N LYS A 345 24.37 9.90 6.49
CA LYS A 345 23.91 10.63 5.29
C LYS A 345 22.42 11.02 5.27
N TYR A 346 21.61 10.48 6.19
CA TYR A 346 20.19 10.77 6.34
C TYR A 346 19.88 11.70 7.52
N GLY A 347 20.90 12.15 8.27
CA GLY A 347 20.78 13.14 9.33
C GLY A 347 21.46 12.75 10.64
N LYS A 348 21.32 13.64 11.62
CA LYS A 348 21.90 13.49 12.96
C LYS A 348 21.29 12.30 13.72
N ASP A 349 22.02 11.82 14.72
CA ASP A 349 21.52 10.76 15.60
C ASP A 349 20.17 11.19 16.23
N PRO A 350 19.10 10.38 16.10
CA PRO A 350 17.82 10.70 16.71
C PRO A 350 17.85 10.63 18.25
N ILE A 351 18.91 10.08 18.85
CA ILE A 351 19.15 10.17 20.29
C ILE A 351 20.04 11.40 20.54
N PRO A 352 19.58 12.41 21.29
CA PRO A 352 20.43 13.54 21.64
C PRO A 352 21.65 13.02 22.41
N VAL A 353 22.85 13.35 21.93
CA VAL A 353 24.06 13.18 22.72
C VAL A 353 23.93 14.18 23.86
N TYR A 354 23.74 13.68 25.08
CA TYR A 354 23.84 14.51 26.27
C TYR A 354 25.31 14.87 26.39
N GLU A 355 25.72 16.02 25.86
CA GLU A 355 26.99 16.62 26.28
C GLU A 355 26.77 17.07 27.72
N PRO A 356 27.39 16.43 28.72
CA PRO A 356 27.34 16.98 30.06
C PRO A 356 27.92 18.40 29.95
N GLU A 357 27.14 19.39 30.37
CA GLU A 357 27.59 20.77 30.49
C GLU A 357 29.03 20.74 31.01
N LYS A 358 29.97 21.26 30.21
CA LYS A 358 31.27 21.65 30.75
C LYS A 358 30.94 22.64 31.85
N GLN A 359 30.93 22.16 33.09
CA GLN A 359 30.83 22.97 34.29
C GLN A 359 31.98 23.98 34.19
N ALA A 360 31.65 25.19 33.76
CA ALA A 360 32.53 26.33 33.89
C ALA A 360 32.55 26.65 35.39
N PHE A 361 33.55 26.09 36.07
CA PHE A 361 34.01 26.56 37.37
C PHE A 361 35.30 27.34 37.17
#